data_AF-A0A6A7RV33-F1
#
_entry.id   AF-A0A6A7RV33-F1
#
_cell.length_a   1.000
_cell.length_b   1.000
_cell.length_c   1.000
_cell.angle_alpha   90.00
_cell.angle_beta   90.00
_cell.angle_gamma   90.00
#
_symmetry.space_group_name_H-M   'P 1'
#
loop_
_entity.id
_entity.type
_entity.pdbx_description
1 polymer ?
#
loop_
_entity_poly.entity_id
_entity_poly.type
_entity_poly.pdbx_seq_one_letter_code
_entity_poly.pdbx_strand_id
1 'polypeptide(L)'
;MPSPVDDYYVSFTKAVSRGRGVPIAQVRDGMGQGRVLGGEAAQARQMIDGVATFDDVVRNMRRDARSVARPRASRLAQTQMAIEIL
;
A
#
# COMPACT_ATOMS: atom_id res chain seq x y z
N MET A 1 19.33 0.20 30.89
CA MET A 1 17.90 0.55 30.93
C MET A 1 17.52 0.98 29.52
N PRO A 2 16.55 0.34 28.84
CA PRO A 2 16.13 0.78 27.52
C PRO A 2 15.64 2.23 27.63
N SER A 3 16.05 3.07 26.68
CA SER A 3 15.65 4.47 26.65
C SER A 3 14.26 4.60 26.04
N PRO A 4 13.48 5.66 26.36
CA PRO A 4 12.23 5.95 25.65
C PRO A 4 12.40 6.01 24.13
N VAL A 5 13.59 6.39 23.64
CA VAL A 5 13.93 6.42 22.22
C VAL A 5 13.91 5.02 21.61
N ASP A 6 14.40 4.01 22.33
CA ASP A 6 14.40 2.62 21.87
C ASP A 6 12.95 2.10 21.73
N ASP A 7 12.08 2.45 22.68
CA ASP A 7 10.67 2.07 22.64
C ASP A 7 9.94 2.69 21.44
N TYR A 8 10.18 3.98 21.17
CA TYR A 8 9.63 4.63 19.98
C TYR A 8 10.17 4.02 18.69
N TYR A 9 11.46 3.68 18.64
CA TYR A 9 12.05 3.03 17.47
C TYR A 9 11.42 1.64 17.21
N VAL A 10 11.18 0.86 18.26
CA VAL A 10 10.47 -0.42 18.15
C VAL A 10 9.03 -0.22 17.66
N SER A 11 8.30 0.76 18.21
CA SER A 11 6.95 1.08 17.77
C SER A 11 6.89 1.48 16.29
N PHE A 12 7.79 2.38 15.88
CA PHE A 12 7.92 2.85 14.51
C PHE A 12 8.21 1.69 13.54
N THR A 13 9.24 0.89 13.81
CA THR A 13 9.64 -0.21 12.92
C THR A 13 8.56 -1.28 12.77
N LYS A 14 7.79 -1.56 13.83
CA LYS A 14 6.62 -2.45 13.76
C LYS A 14 5.51 -1.87 12.88
N ALA A 15 5.19 -0.59 13.03
CA ALA A 15 4.16 0.07 12.24
C ALA A 15 4.50 0.08 10.74
N VAL A 16 5.76 0.38 10.40
CA VAL A 16 6.25 0.37 9.01
C VAL A 16 6.21 -1.03 8.42
N SER A 17 6.71 -2.04 9.14
CA SER A 17 6.68 -3.44 8.68
C SER A 17 5.26 -3.88 8.33
N ARG A 18 4.29 -3.59 9.21
CA ARG A 18 2.87 -3.87 8.96
C ARG A 18 2.31 -3.09 7.77
N GLY A 19 2.59 -1.78 7.69
CA GLY A 19 2.05 -0.91 6.64
C GLY A 19 2.58 -1.22 5.25
N ARG A 20 3.84 -1.68 5.16
CA ARG A 20 4.49 -2.04 3.89
C ARG A 20 4.44 -3.53 3.56
N GLY A 21 4.02 -4.37 4.51
CA GLY A 21 3.98 -5.82 4.32
C GLY A 21 5.37 -6.45 4.14
N VAL A 22 6.41 -5.85 4.74
CA VAL A 22 7.80 -6.30 4.63
C VAL A 22 8.35 -6.81 5.97
N PRO A 23 9.36 -7.70 5.98
CA PRO A 23 9.98 -8.17 7.21
C PRO A 23 10.56 -7.02 8.06
N ILE A 24 10.44 -7.11 9.39
CA ILE A 24 10.95 -6.08 10.30
C ILE A 24 12.48 -5.90 10.20
N ALA A 25 13.22 -6.94 9.81
CA ALA A 25 14.65 -6.86 9.54
C ALA A 25 14.94 -5.90 8.35
N GLN A 26 14.20 -6.02 7.25
CA GLN A 26 14.31 -5.11 6.11
C GLN A 26 14.01 -3.65 6.52
N VAL A 27 13.03 -3.44 7.40
CA VAL A 27 12.75 -2.11 7.94
C VAL A 27 13.94 -1.60 8.74
N ARG A 28 14.48 -2.39 9.68
CA ARG A 28 15.62 -1.98 10.50
C ARG A 28 16.83 -1.67 9.64
N ASP A 29 17.24 -2.57 8.74
CA ASP A 29 18.51 -2.47 8.03
C ASP A 29 18.43 -1.52 6.81
N GLY A 30 17.23 -1.37 6.22
CA GLY A 30 17.03 -0.61 4.99
C GLY A 30 16.32 0.74 5.15
N MET A 31 15.41 0.87 6.13
CA MET A 31 14.51 2.02 6.27
C MET A 31 14.70 2.81 7.58
N GLY A 32 15.06 2.14 8.66
CA GLY A 32 15.07 2.65 10.05
C GLY A 32 16.40 3.25 10.52
N GLN A 33 17.38 3.37 9.62
CA GLN A 33 18.74 3.81 9.95
C GLN A 33 18.91 5.35 10.04
N GLY A 34 17.81 6.11 10.10
CA GLY A 34 17.82 7.58 10.24
C GLY A 34 18.23 8.38 9.01
N ARG A 35 18.62 7.73 7.90
CA ARG A 35 19.00 8.41 6.64
C ARG A 35 17.77 8.84 5.85
N VAL A 36 17.87 10.01 5.20
CA VAL A 36 16.86 10.51 4.26
C VAL A 36 17.14 9.97 2.85
N LEU A 37 16.10 9.56 2.15
CA LEU A 37 16.17 9.02 0.80
C LEU A 37 15.30 9.83 -0.15
N GLY A 38 15.78 10.04 -1.38
CA GLY A 38 14.96 10.56 -2.49
C GLY A 38 13.98 9.51 -3.03
N GLY A 39 13.08 9.93 -3.93
CA GLY A 39 11.96 9.10 -4.41
C GLY A 39 12.37 7.75 -5.02
N GLU A 40 13.32 7.73 -5.95
CA GLU A 40 13.78 6.49 -6.59
C GLU A 40 14.38 5.50 -5.57
N ALA A 41 15.25 6.00 -4.70
CA ALA A 41 15.90 5.21 -3.67
C ALA A 41 14.92 4.69 -2.60
N ALA A 42 13.85 5.43 -2.33
CA ALA A 42 12.76 5.02 -1.45
C ALA A 42 11.90 3.93 -2.12
N GLN A 43 11.59 4.07 -3.41
CA GLN A 43 10.83 3.08 -4.17
C GLN A 43 11.58 1.75 -4.28
N ALA A 44 12.88 1.78 -4.61
CA ALA A 44 13.72 0.59 -4.69
C ALA A 44 13.79 -0.19 -3.37
N ARG A 45 13.59 0.49 -2.23
CA ARG A 45 13.55 -0.12 -0.89
C ARG A 45 12.15 -0.48 -0.43
N GLN A 46 11.12 -0.30 -1.26
CA GLN A 46 9.71 -0.51 -0.93
C GLN A 46 9.21 0.39 0.20
N MET A 47 9.77 1.60 0.34
CA MET A 47 9.29 2.60 1.29
C MET A 47 8.09 3.40 0.77
N ILE A 48 7.85 3.38 -0.54
CA ILE A 48 6.74 4.03 -1.23
C ILE A 48 6.23 3.13 -2.36
N ASP A 49 4.99 3.34 -2.78
CA ASP A 49 4.35 2.57 -3.84
C ASP A 49 4.71 3.11 -5.24
N GLY A 50 5.09 4.39 -5.33
CA GLY A 50 5.53 5.06 -6.55
C GLY A 50 5.63 6.57 -6.37
N VAL A 51 6.03 7.27 -7.44
CA VAL A 51 6.11 8.73 -7.50
C VAL A 51 5.00 9.26 -8.39
N ALA A 52 4.22 10.21 -7.89
CA ALA A 52 3.07 10.78 -8.59
C ALA A 52 2.84 12.22 -8.14
N THR A 53 2.19 13.03 -8.99
CA THR A 53 1.68 14.33 -8.57
C THR A 53 0.41 14.16 -7.73
N PHE A 54 -0.01 15.22 -7.03
CA PHE A 54 -1.25 15.21 -6.27
C PHE A 54 -2.47 14.87 -7.13
N ASP A 55 -2.58 15.48 -8.32
CA ASP A 55 -3.69 15.26 -9.24
C ASP A 55 -3.77 13.81 -9.73
N ASP A 56 -2.61 13.19 -9.98
CA ASP A 56 -2.54 11.77 -10.35
C ASP A 56 -3.05 10.87 -9.22
N VAL A 57 -2.68 11.17 -7.97
CA VAL A 57 -3.14 10.41 -6.79
C VAL A 57 -4.65 10.53 -6.62
N VAL A 58 -5.21 11.75 -6.66
CA VAL A 58 -6.67 11.96 -6.52
C VAL A 58 -7.43 11.28 -7.65
N ARG A 59 -6.92 11.36 -8.88
CA ARG A 59 -7.51 10.68 -10.04
C ARG A 59 -7.52 9.17 -9.87
N ASN A 60 -6.42 8.57 -9.40
CA ASN A 60 -6.32 7.14 -9.13
C ASN A 60 -7.27 6.70 -8.02
N MET A 61 -7.31 7.42 -6.88
CA MET A 61 -8.24 7.11 -5.79
C MET A 61 -9.71 7.13 -6.24
N ARG A 62 -10.11 8.12 -7.06
CA ARG A 62 -11.48 8.19 -7.62
C ARG A 62 -11.76 7.00 -8.54
N ARG A 63 -10.77 6.59 -9.35
CA ARG A 63 -10.89 5.42 -10.25
C ARG A 63 -11.09 4.14 -9.44
N ASP A 64 -10.27 3.94 -8.41
CA ASP A 64 -10.29 2.72 -7.60
C ASP A 64 -11.57 2.61 -6.77
N ALA A 65 -12.05 3.72 -6.19
CA ALA A 65 -13.34 3.77 -5.50
C ALA A 65 -14.52 3.35 -6.41
N ARG A 66 -14.52 3.80 -7.68
CA ARG A 66 -15.54 3.39 -8.67
C ARG A 66 -15.44 1.90 -9.02
N SER A 67 -14.23 1.34 -9.03
CA SER A 67 -14.02 -0.08 -9.33
C SER A 67 -14.55 -0.99 -8.22
N VAL A 68 -14.38 -0.59 -6.95
CA VAL A 68 -14.91 -1.30 -5.77
C VAL A 68 -16.44 -1.25 -5.73
N ALA A 69 -17.03 -0.14 -6.16
CA ALA A 69 -18.48 0.04 -6.17
C ALA A 69 -19.21 -0.75 -7.27
N ARG A 70 -18.52 -1.27 -8.29
CA ARG A 70 -19.15 -2.14 -9.29
C ARG A 70 -19.37 -3.51 -8.66
N PRO A 71 -20.63 -3.98 -8.49
CA PRO A 71 -20.88 -5.35 -8.14
C PRO A 71 -20.17 -6.20 -9.19
N ARG A 72 -19.31 -7.14 -8.77
CA ARG A 72 -18.87 -8.19 -9.68
C ARG A 72 -20.15 -8.85 -10.17
N ALA A 73 -20.52 -8.59 -11.42
CA ALA A 73 -21.69 -9.21 -12.03
C ALA A 73 -21.58 -10.70 -11.71
N SER A 74 -22.51 -11.16 -10.87
CA SER A 74 -22.51 -12.54 -10.41
C SER A 74 -22.45 -13.41 -11.66
N ARG A 75 -21.58 -14.42 -11.69
CA ARG A 75 -21.53 -15.35 -12.82
C ARG A 75 -22.92 -15.92 -13.11
N LEU A 76 -23.76 -16.08 -12.08
CA LEU A 76 -25.17 -16.47 -12.20
C LEU A 76 -26.02 -15.40 -12.91
N ALA A 77 -25.82 -14.12 -12.61
CA ALA A 77 -26.51 -13.03 -13.30
C ALA A 77 -26.09 -12.93 -14.77
N GLN A 78 -24.81 -13.19 -15.08
CA GLN A 78 -24.30 -13.23 -16.44
C GLN A 78 -24.87 -14.41 -17.24
N THR A 79 -25.00 -15.59 -16.62
CA THR A 79 -25.60 -16.77 -17.27
C THR A 79 -27.11 -16.62 -17.46
N GLN A 80 -27.81 -16.03 -16.49
CA GLN A 80 -29.27 -15.79 -16.59
C GLN A 80 -29.58 -14.86 -17.77
N MET A 81 -28.84 -13.76 -17.89
CA MET A 81 -29.00 -12.79 -18.99
C MET A 81 -28.68 -13.39 -20.36
N ALA A 82 -27.78 -14.38 -20.44
CA ALA A 82 -27.45 -15.06 -21.68
C ALA A 82 -28.53 -16.08 -22.12
N ILE A 83 -29.29 -16.64 -21.17
CA ILE A 83 -30.39 -17.57 -21.44
C ILE A 83 -31.65 -16.83 -21.88
N GLU A 84 -31.92 -15.63 -21.34
CA GLU A 84 -33.09 -14.81 -21.70
C GLU A 84 -33.05 -14.22 -23.13
N ILE A 85 -31.93 -14.29 -23.83
CA ILE A 85 -31.77 -13.77 -25.20
C ILE A 85 -32.11 -14.83 -26.27
N LEU A 86 -32.44 -16.07 -25.88
CA LEU A 86 -32.90 -17.16 -26.75
C LEU A 86 -34.41 -17.36 -26.65
#